data_AF-A0A0C9MCW2-F1
#
_entry.id   AF-A0A0C9MCW2-F1
#
_cell.length_a   1.000
_cell.length_b   1.000
_cell.length_c   1.000
_cell.angle_alpha   90.00
_cell.angle_beta   90.00
_cell.angle_gamma   90.00
#
_symmetry.space_group_name_H-M   'P 1'
#
loop_
_entity.id
_entity.type
_entity.pdbx_description
1 polymer ?
#
loop_
_entity_poly.entity_id
_entity_poly.type
_entity_poly.pdbx_seq_one_letter_code
_entity_poly.pdbx_strand_id
1 'polypeptide(L)'
;MTDHLVADGGWDSHAGPVDSFDNGGFDSKHQDGCFNCGQSGHNKSDCPNERVERLFTGSCRLCGTEGHRAAECPEAPAKICKACGKEGHNAADCTNARVIYDDATPILPPEQGWEMLVAADQAKEVVMIKQALNVYTRAMPELTFVDMERELRDAGMNTHLIAKEQPVSDTMTIVNLQGKVDCKYVVSFQYSYKPTRPKFATGWPSSPEDNMTRLADAGYVKDRMVPKCHNCDELGHVAKNCPQEKVEREKLEIKCNNCKEVGHYIRDW
;
A
#
# COMPACT_ATOMS: atom_id res chain seq x y z
N MET A 1 -16.97 -13.55 59.83
CA MET A 1 -18.16 -13.87 59.02
C MET A 1 -18.01 -13.13 57.71
N THR A 2 -17.14 -13.70 56.87
CA THR A 2 -16.78 -13.21 55.55
C THR A 2 -17.50 -14.12 54.58
N ASP A 3 -18.49 -13.61 53.86
CA ASP A 3 -19.15 -14.34 52.81
C ASP A 3 -18.86 -13.66 51.47
N HIS A 4 -17.99 -14.32 50.71
CA HIS A 4 -17.66 -14.02 49.33
C HIS A 4 -18.70 -14.72 48.46
N LEU A 5 -19.60 -13.94 47.84
CA LEU A 5 -20.48 -14.45 46.81
C LEU A 5 -19.73 -14.47 45.47
N VAL A 6 -19.29 -15.68 45.11
CA VAL A 6 -18.84 -16.08 43.78
C VAL A 6 -20.09 -16.28 42.92
N ALA A 7 -20.14 -15.63 41.75
CA ALA A 7 -21.16 -15.89 40.74
C ALA A 7 -20.53 -16.69 39.60
N ASP A 8 -20.75 -18.00 39.63
CA ASP A 8 -20.45 -18.94 38.54
C ASP A 8 -21.57 -18.86 37.49
N GLY A 9 -21.28 -18.19 36.37
CA GLY A 9 -22.15 -18.16 35.19
C GLY A 9 -21.66 -19.16 34.14
N GLY A 10 -22.12 -20.40 34.28
CA GLY A 10 -21.95 -21.48 33.31
C GLY A 10 -22.72 -21.21 32.00
N TRP A 11 -22.11 -21.61 30.90
CA TRP A 11 -22.55 -21.43 29.52
C TRP A 11 -23.10 -22.79 29.07
N ASP A 12 -24.38 -23.01 29.34
CA ASP A 12 -25.10 -24.22 28.99
C ASP A 12 -25.31 -24.30 27.48
N SER A 13 -24.58 -25.22 26.85
CA SER A 13 -24.69 -25.57 25.44
C SER A 13 -25.96 -26.38 25.17
N HIS A 14 -27.07 -25.70 24.85
CA HIS A 14 -28.23 -26.35 24.23
C HIS A 14 -28.13 -26.24 22.71
N ALA A 15 -27.57 -27.27 22.09
CA ALA A 15 -27.56 -27.46 20.64
C ALA A 15 -28.97 -27.88 20.18
N GLY A 16 -29.69 -26.96 19.53
CA GLY A 16 -30.83 -27.29 18.66
C GLY A 16 -30.35 -28.01 17.38
N PRO A 17 -31.24 -28.70 16.65
CA PRO A 17 -30.86 -29.45 15.47
C PRO A 17 -30.34 -28.48 14.41
N VAL A 18 -29.06 -28.60 14.10
CA VAL A 18 -28.48 -27.94 12.93
C VAL A 18 -29.03 -28.64 11.71
N ASP A 19 -29.92 -27.95 10.99
CA ASP A 19 -30.24 -28.30 9.62
C ASP A 19 -28.92 -28.41 8.87
N SER A 20 -28.70 -29.59 8.31
CA SER A 20 -27.47 -29.95 7.62
C SER A 20 -27.33 -29.05 6.39
N PHE A 21 -26.56 -27.97 6.54
CA PHE A 21 -26.00 -27.27 5.40
C PHE A 21 -25.03 -28.25 4.74
N ASP A 22 -25.57 -28.96 3.75
CA ASP A 22 -24.85 -29.77 2.80
C ASP A 22 -23.81 -28.87 2.14
N ASN A 23 -22.59 -28.89 2.70
CA ASN A 23 -21.44 -28.20 2.19
C ASN A 23 -20.98 -29.02 0.99
N GLY A 24 -21.76 -28.93 -0.11
CA GLY A 24 -21.48 -29.56 -1.38
C GLY A 24 -20.07 -29.18 -1.77
N GLY A 25 -19.17 -30.15 -1.62
CA GLY A 25 -17.77 -30.02 -1.99
C GLY A 25 -17.71 -29.48 -3.41
N PHE A 26 -17.03 -28.36 -3.59
CA PHE A 26 -16.62 -27.92 -4.90
C PHE A 26 -15.58 -28.94 -5.38
N ASP A 27 -16.06 -30.05 -5.96
CA ASP A 27 -15.28 -31.07 -6.64
C ASP A 27 -14.48 -30.37 -7.73
N SER A 28 -13.28 -29.95 -7.33
CA SER A 28 -12.27 -29.43 -8.23
C SER A 28 -11.70 -30.63 -8.96
N LYS A 29 -12.46 -31.17 -9.92
CA LYS A 29 -11.89 -32.01 -10.98
C LYS A 29 -10.84 -31.15 -11.69
N HIS A 30 -9.61 -31.19 -11.20
CA HIS A 30 -8.45 -30.83 -12.00
C HIS A 30 -8.56 -31.65 -13.28
N GLN A 31 -8.73 -30.95 -14.39
CA GLN A 31 -8.63 -31.58 -15.70
C GLN A 31 -7.19 -32.07 -15.82
N ASP A 32 -6.98 -33.39 -15.78
CA ASP A 32 -5.67 -34.08 -15.80
C ASP A 32 -4.88 -33.92 -17.12
N GLY A 33 -5.19 -32.91 -17.92
CA GLY A 33 -4.60 -32.65 -19.23
C GLY A 33 -3.99 -31.26 -19.35
N CYS A 34 -2.93 -31.15 -20.15
CA CYS A 34 -2.28 -29.89 -20.49
C CYS A 34 -3.30 -28.88 -21.03
N PHE A 35 -3.31 -27.67 -20.47
CA PHE A 35 -4.21 -26.59 -20.90
C PHE A 35 -3.96 -26.08 -22.34
N ASN A 36 -2.95 -26.58 -23.05
CA ASN A 36 -2.75 -26.32 -24.48
C ASN A 36 -3.25 -27.46 -25.37
N CYS A 37 -2.80 -28.70 -25.16
CA CYS A 37 -3.06 -29.84 -26.05
C CYS A 37 -3.96 -30.94 -25.46
N GLY A 38 -4.34 -30.85 -24.18
CA GLY A 38 -5.19 -31.82 -23.49
C GLY A 38 -4.49 -33.12 -23.08
N GLN A 39 -3.25 -33.36 -23.53
CA GLN A 39 -2.47 -34.54 -23.14
C GLN A 39 -1.97 -34.41 -21.69
N SER A 40 -1.96 -35.51 -20.95
CA SER A 40 -1.45 -35.57 -19.58
C SER A 40 0.09 -35.62 -19.54
N GLY A 41 0.68 -35.43 -18.36
CA GLY A 41 2.13 -35.60 -18.14
C GLY A 41 2.97 -34.34 -18.36
N HIS A 42 2.37 -33.21 -18.75
CA HIS A 42 3.02 -31.91 -18.80
C HIS A 42 2.01 -30.77 -18.54
N ASN A 43 2.51 -29.62 -18.08
CA ASN A 43 1.70 -28.41 -17.98
C ASN A 43 1.80 -27.59 -19.28
N LYS A 44 1.02 -26.51 -19.38
CA LYS A 44 1.00 -25.64 -20.57
C LYS A 44 2.38 -25.08 -20.97
N SER A 45 3.23 -24.75 -20.01
CA SER A 45 4.56 -24.17 -20.24
C SER A 45 5.53 -25.17 -20.86
N ASP A 46 5.35 -26.45 -20.54
CA ASP A 46 6.19 -27.56 -20.99
C ASP A 46 5.55 -28.35 -22.14
N CYS A 47 4.55 -27.77 -22.80
CA CYS A 47 3.82 -28.41 -23.90
C CYS A 47 4.67 -28.46 -25.18
N PRO A 48 4.95 -29.66 -25.73
CA PRO A 48 5.75 -29.79 -26.95
C PRO A 48 4.96 -29.44 -28.22
N ASN A 49 3.64 -29.45 -28.15
CA ASN A 49 2.76 -29.09 -29.28
C ASN A 49 2.67 -27.57 -29.44
N GLU A 50 2.48 -27.11 -30.68
CA GLU A 50 2.26 -25.70 -31.01
C GLU A 50 1.12 -25.09 -30.17
N ARG A 51 1.23 -23.79 -29.89
CA ARG A 51 0.22 -23.07 -29.12
C ARG A 51 -1.08 -23.00 -29.92
N VAL A 52 -2.13 -23.65 -29.43
CA VAL A 52 -3.46 -23.57 -30.03
C VAL A 52 -4.16 -22.33 -29.50
N GLU A 53 -4.43 -21.35 -30.37
CA GLU A 53 -5.24 -20.19 -30.02
C GLU A 53 -6.71 -20.61 -29.92
N ARG A 54 -7.29 -20.48 -28.73
CA ARG A 54 -8.72 -20.73 -28.50
C ARG A 54 -9.40 -19.40 -28.19
N LEU A 55 -10.49 -19.12 -28.89
CA LEU A 55 -11.36 -18.00 -28.58
C LEU A 55 -11.87 -18.16 -27.13
N PHE A 56 -11.93 -17.05 -26.40
CA PHE A 56 -12.42 -17.07 -25.03
C PHE A 56 -13.94 -17.26 -25.05
N THR A 57 -14.41 -18.46 -24.68
CA THR A 57 -15.83 -18.79 -24.59
C THR A 57 -16.42 -18.56 -23.19
N GLY A 58 -15.64 -17.99 -22.26
CA GLY A 58 -16.12 -17.67 -20.93
C GLY A 58 -16.93 -16.38 -20.88
N SER A 59 -17.69 -16.20 -19.81
CA SER A 59 -18.39 -14.96 -19.51
C SER A 59 -17.43 -13.88 -19.01
N CYS A 60 -17.57 -12.65 -19.50
CA CYS A 60 -16.80 -11.51 -19.03
C CYS A 60 -17.14 -11.21 -17.56
N ARG A 61 -16.10 -10.97 -16.75
CA ARG A 61 -16.29 -10.67 -15.32
C ARG A 61 -16.80 -9.25 -15.03
N LEU A 62 -16.87 -8.39 -16.04
CA LEU A 62 -17.33 -7.00 -15.90
C LEU A 62 -18.80 -6.86 -16.31
N CYS A 63 -19.17 -7.35 -17.50
CA CYS A 63 -20.54 -7.22 -18.04
C CYS A 63 -21.33 -8.54 -18.10
N GLY A 64 -20.70 -9.69 -17.82
CA GLY A 64 -21.36 -10.99 -17.85
C GLY A 64 -21.55 -11.61 -19.24
N THR A 65 -21.31 -10.88 -20.34
CA THR A 65 -21.48 -11.42 -21.69
C THR A 65 -20.32 -12.33 -22.09
N GLU A 66 -20.59 -13.38 -22.86
CA GLU A 66 -19.58 -14.30 -23.37
C GLU A 66 -18.79 -13.72 -24.56
N GLY A 67 -17.62 -14.30 -24.84
CA GLY A 67 -16.86 -14.01 -26.06
C GLY A 67 -15.69 -13.03 -25.90
N HIS A 68 -15.51 -12.41 -24.73
CA HIS A 68 -14.36 -11.53 -24.46
C HIS A 68 -13.91 -11.57 -22.99
N ARG A 69 -12.63 -11.28 -22.75
CA ARG A 69 -12.09 -11.15 -21.38
C ARG A 69 -12.38 -9.75 -20.84
N ALA A 70 -12.33 -9.58 -19.51
CA ALA A 70 -12.49 -8.26 -18.88
C ALA A 70 -11.56 -7.17 -19.45
N ALA A 71 -10.36 -7.54 -19.91
CA ALA A 71 -9.41 -6.63 -20.55
C ALA A 71 -9.86 -6.11 -21.93
N GLU A 72 -10.79 -6.80 -22.58
CA GLU A 72 -11.33 -6.53 -23.91
C GLU A 72 -12.83 -6.17 -23.83
N CYS A 73 -13.33 -5.89 -22.61
CA CYS A 73 -14.74 -5.58 -22.41
C CYS A 73 -15.09 -4.24 -23.06
N PRO A 74 -16.07 -4.18 -23.99
CA PRO A 74 -16.49 -2.94 -24.61
C PRO A 74 -17.20 -2.00 -23.64
N GLU A 75 -17.75 -2.54 -22.55
CA GLU A 75 -18.40 -1.80 -21.45
C GLU A 75 -17.46 -1.63 -20.24
N ALA A 76 -16.15 -1.79 -20.44
CA ALA A 76 -15.20 -1.60 -19.34
C ALA A 76 -15.31 -0.17 -18.80
N PRO A 77 -15.40 0.02 -17.46
CA PRO A 77 -15.37 1.34 -16.88
C PRO A 77 -14.02 2.02 -17.21
N ALA A 78 -14.03 3.35 -17.26
CA ALA A 78 -12.82 4.11 -17.50
C ALA A 78 -11.74 3.74 -16.46
N LYS A 79 -10.53 3.50 -16.94
CA LYS A 79 -9.41 3.16 -16.07
C LYS A 79 -9.02 4.39 -15.25
N ILE A 80 -9.18 4.30 -13.94
CA ILE A 80 -8.78 5.36 -13.01
C ILE A 80 -7.32 5.16 -12.58
N CYS A 81 -6.54 6.23 -12.65
CA CYS A 81 -5.17 6.26 -12.19
C CYS A 81 -5.13 6.18 -10.66
N LYS A 82 -4.49 5.13 -10.13
CA LYS A 82 -4.37 4.91 -8.68
C LYS A 82 -3.50 5.94 -7.94
N ALA A 83 -2.70 6.73 -8.67
CA ALA A 83 -1.83 7.74 -8.07
C ALA A 83 -2.52 9.10 -7.89
N CYS A 84 -3.41 9.49 -8.82
CA CYS A 84 -4.04 10.82 -8.83
C CYS A 84 -5.58 10.79 -8.81
N GLY A 85 -6.21 9.62 -8.98
CA GLY A 85 -7.66 9.46 -8.98
C GLY A 85 -8.37 9.92 -10.26
N LYS A 86 -7.66 10.40 -11.29
CA LYS A 86 -8.25 10.81 -12.57
C LYS A 86 -8.23 9.67 -13.59
N GLU A 87 -9.16 9.71 -14.53
CA GLU A 87 -9.28 8.73 -15.62
C GLU A 87 -8.28 8.97 -16.78
N GLY A 88 -8.21 8.01 -17.70
CA GLY A 88 -7.54 8.16 -19.00
C GLY A 88 -6.05 7.83 -19.03
N HIS A 89 -5.42 7.52 -17.89
CA HIS A 89 -4.01 7.15 -17.83
C HIS A 89 -3.72 6.18 -16.67
N ASN A 90 -2.52 5.60 -16.66
CA ASN A 90 -2.04 4.78 -15.55
C ASN A 90 -0.98 5.55 -14.73
N ALA A 91 -0.55 4.99 -13.60
CA ALA A 91 0.39 5.66 -12.70
C ALA A 91 1.79 5.93 -13.30
N ALA A 92 2.23 5.13 -14.27
CA ALA A 92 3.51 5.34 -14.95
C ALA A 92 3.47 6.57 -15.88
N ASP A 93 2.31 6.85 -16.47
CA ASP A 93 2.07 8.00 -17.36
C ASP A 93 1.43 9.20 -16.63
N CYS A 94 1.42 9.18 -15.30
CA CYS A 94 0.71 10.18 -14.50
C CYS A 94 1.51 11.47 -14.35
N THR A 95 1.01 12.55 -14.95
CA THR A 95 1.53 13.92 -14.81
C THR A 95 0.70 14.80 -13.86
N ASN A 96 -0.41 14.26 -13.34
CA ASN A 96 -1.28 14.97 -12.41
C ASN A 96 -0.70 15.01 -10.99
N ALA A 97 -1.14 16.01 -10.22
CA ALA A 97 -0.95 16.05 -8.77
C ALA A 97 -1.48 14.77 -8.13
N ARG A 98 -0.70 14.18 -7.23
CA ARG A 98 -1.03 12.92 -6.58
C ARG A 98 -2.01 13.12 -5.43
N VAL A 99 -2.81 12.08 -5.20
CA VAL A 99 -3.61 11.97 -3.98
C VAL A 99 -2.66 11.68 -2.82
N ILE A 100 -2.79 12.49 -1.77
CA ILE A 100 -1.93 12.45 -0.58
C ILE A 100 -2.65 11.91 0.65
N TYR A 101 -3.97 12.07 0.71
CA TYR A 101 -4.81 11.59 1.81
C TYR A 101 -5.38 10.22 1.48
N ASP A 102 -5.53 9.38 2.51
CA ASP A 102 -6.26 8.13 2.38
C ASP A 102 -7.77 8.44 2.22
N ASP A 103 -8.49 7.56 1.53
CA ASP A 103 -9.95 7.67 1.40
C ASP A 103 -10.64 7.62 2.77
N ALA A 104 -10.03 6.94 3.75
CA ALA A 104 -10.49 6.88 5.13
C ALA A 104 -10.20 8.15 5.96
N THR A 105 -9.39 9.11 5.47
CA THR A 105 -9.15 10.37 6.20
C THR A 105 -10.46 11.17 6.25
N PRO A 106 -11.02 11.48 7.44
CA PRO A 106 -12.28 12.22 7.53
C PRO A 106 -12.22 13.60 6.86
N ILE A 107 -13.34 14.01 6.27
CA ILE A 107 -13.53 15.38 5.79
C ILE A 107 -14.25 16.13 6.90
N LEU A 108 -13.50 16.93 7.66
CA LEU A 108 -14.01 17.75 8.76
C LEU A 108 -13.69 19.22 8.49
N PRO A 109 -14.42 20.16 9.12
CA PRO A 109 -14.05 21.57 9.12
C PRO A 109 -12.62 21.79 9.64
N PRO A 110 -11.89 22.80 9.13
CA PRO A 110 -10.52 23.09 9.57
C PRO A 110 -10.38 23.23 11.09
N GLU A 111 -11.35 23.84 11.76
CA GLU A 111 -11.33 24.07 13.20
C GLU A 111 -11.28 22.75 13.98
N GLN A 112 -12.06 21.75 13.55
CA GLN A 112 -12.07 20.43 14.17
C GLN A 112 -10.76 19.67 13.90
N GLY A 113 -10.23 19.77 12.68
CA GLY A 113 -8.92 19.21 12.35
C GLY A 113 -7.80 19.79 13.22
N TRP A 114 -7.87 21.10 13.48
CA TRP A 114 -6.93 21.80 14.35
C TRP A 114 -7.07 21.37 15.82
N GLU A 115 -8.30 21.29 16.35
CA GLU A 115 -8.55 20.79 17.71
C GLU A 115 -7.99 19.38 17.92
N MET A 116 -8.19 18.49 16.95
CA MET A 116 -7.60 17.15 16.97
C MET A 116 -6.07 17.21 17.01
N LEU A 117 -5.46 18.13 16.25
CA LEU A 117 -4.01 18.29 16.18
C LEU A 117 -3.44 18.81 17.51
N VAL A 118 -4.09 19.79 18.13
CA VAL A 118 -3.76 20.31 19.46
C VAL A 118 -3.86 19.20 20.51
N ALA A 119 -4.95 18.45 20.53
CA ALA A 119 -5.13 17.35 21.48
C ALA A 119 -4.04 16.26 21.32
N ALA A 120 -3.74 15.88 20.07
CA ALA A 120 -2.73 14.87 19.78
C ALA A 120 -1.30 15.33 20.12
N ASP A 121 -1.00 16.62 19.93
CA ASP A 121 0.28 17.23 20.33
C ASP A 121 0.47 17.22 21.85
N GLN A 122 -0.56 17.62 22.60
CA GLN A 122 -0.55 17.60 24.06
C GLN A 122 -0.38 16.17 24.60
N ALA A 123 -1.06 15.20 23.98
CA ALA A 123 -0.91 13.78 24.30
C ALA A 123 0.42 13.17 23.82
N LYS A 124 1.17 13.87 22.97
CA LYS A 124 2.42 13.41 22.33
C LYS A 124 2.23 12.10 21.56
N GLU A 125 1.10 11.95 20.88
CA GLU A 125 0.76 10.79 20.08
C GLU A 125 1.09 11.01 18.60
N VAL A 126 2.32 10.65 18.18
CA VAL A 126 2.84 10.92 16.82
C VAL A 126 1.92 10.41 15.70
N VAL A 127 1.26 9.27 15.89
CA VAL A 127 0.33 8.71 14.90
C VAL A 127 -0.92 9.60 14.78
N MET A 128 -1.49 10.03 15.90
CA MET A 128 -2.66 10.91 15.91
C MET A 128 -2.32 12.31 15.40
N ILE A 129 -1.12 12.83 15.70
CA ILE A 129 -0.62 14.10 15.16
C ILE A 129 -0.62 14.06 13.62
N LYS A 130 -0.10 12.97 13.03
CA LYS A 130 -0.10 12.79 11.56
C LYS A 130 -1.51 12.73 10.99
N GLN A 131 -2.40 11.99 11.63
CA GLN A 131 -3.79 11.87 11.19
C GLN A 131 -4.53 13.21 11.27
N ALA A 132 -4.40 13.93 12.39
CA ALA A 132 -5.01 15.23 12.58
C ALA A 132 -4.46 16.29 11.61
N LEU A 133 -3.14 16.32 11.38
CA LEU A 133 -2.54 17.22 10.38
C LEU A 133 -3.07 16.90 8.97
N ASN A 134 -3.29 15.62 8.64
CA ASN A 134 -3.91 15.25 7.36
C ASN A 134 -5.37 15.69 7.26
N VAL A 135 -6.16 15.58 8.34
CA VAL A 135 -7.54 16.09 8.36
C VAL A 135 -7.54 17.62 8.14
N TYR A 136 -6.70 18.34 8.88
CA TYR A 136 -6.58 19.80 8.80
C TYR A 136 -6.16 20.27 7.41
N THR A 137 -5.05 19.72 6.87
CA THR A 137 -4.54 20.11 5.55
C THR A 137 -5.47 19.66 4.41
N ARG A 138 -6.23 18.58 4.58
CA ARG A 138 -7.26 18.18 3.59
C ARG A 138 -8.37 19.22 3.46
N ALA A 139 -8.72 19.90 4.54
CA ALA A 139 -9.71 20.98 4.54
C ALA A 139 -9.14 22.30 3.98
N MET A 140 -7.81 22.41 3.83
CA MET A 140 -7.11 23.62 3.38
C MET A 140 -6.01 23.29 2.36
N PRO A 141 -6.38 23.07 1.08
CA PRO A 141 -5.47 22.53 0.07
C PRO A 141 -4.30 23.46 -0.32
N GLU A 142 -4.42 24.76 -0.02
CA GLU A 142 -3.37 25.74 -0.31
C GLU A 142 -2.23 25.73 0.72
N LEU A 143 -2.42 25.08 1.88
CA LEU A 143 -1.39 25.05 2.92
C LEU A 143 -0.16 24.24 2.47
N THR A 144 1.02 24.81 2.71
CA THR A 144 2.29 24.12 2.53
C THR A 144 2.83 23.60 3.86
N PHE A 145 3.84 22.73 3.83
CA PHE A 145 4.54 22.33 5.05
C PHE A 145 5.29 23.49 5.72
N VAL A 146 5.63 24.54 4.96
CA VAL A 146 6.21 25.78 5.51
C VAL A 146 5.17 26.52 6.33
N ASP A 147 3.96 26.66 5.82
CA ASP A 147 2.85 27.30 6.52
C ASP A 147 2.47 26.50 7.77
N MET A 148 2.38 25.17 7.65
CA MET A 148 2.11 24.30 8.79
C MET A 148 3.15 24.43 9.91
N GLU A 149 4.45 24.42 9.58
CA GLU A 149 5.47 24.60 10.63
C GLU A 149 5.33 25.97 11.29
N ARG A 150 5.05 27.04 10.52
CA ARG A 150 4.80 28.37 11.10
C ARG A 150 3.61 28.36 12.05
N GLU A 151 2.47 27.81 11.64
CA GLU A 151 1.27 27.73 12.47
C GLU A 151 1.51 26.93 13.76
N LEU A 152 2.24 25.82 13.68
CA LEU A 152 2.62 25.03 14.86
C LEU A 152 3.53 25.82 15.80
N ARG A 153 4.46 26.62 15.26
CA ARG A 153 5.33 27.48 16.08
C ARG A 153 4.54 28.63 16.73
N ASP A 154 3.67 29.30 15.99
CA ASP A 154 2.85 30.42 16.47
C ASP A 154 1.88 29.96 17.57
N ALA A 155 1.37 28.74 17.46
CA ALA A 155 0.51 28.13 18.48
C ALA A 155 1.27 27.51 19.68
N GLY A 156 2.61 27.56 19.70
CA GLY A 156 3.41 27.02 20.80
C GLY A 156 3.38 25.50 20.92
N MET A 157 3.15 24.79 19.80
CA MET A 157 3.02 23.33 19.77
C MET A 157 4.34 22.63 20.06
N ASN A 158 4.28 21.43 20.66
CA ASN A 158 5.46 20.61 20.94
C ASN A 158 6.04 19.97 19.67
N THR A 159 5.20 19.73 18.66
CA THR A 159 5.54 19.05 17.41
C THR A 159 6.18 19.98 16.40
N HIS A 160 7.39 19.66 16.00
CA HIS A 160 8.10 20.23 14.86
C HIS A 160 7.98 19.33 13.63
N LEU A 161 7.77 19.97 12.48
CA LEU A 161 7.95 19.37 11.17
C LEU A 161 9.40 19.57 10.73
N ILE A 162 10.12 18.47 10.59
CA ILE A 162 11.53 18.44 10.21
C ILE A 162 11.66 17.86 8.80
N ALA A 163 12.19 18.65 7.87
CA ALA A 163 12.51 18.22 6.52
C ALA A 163 13.86 17.49 6.50
N LYS A 164 13.80 16.16 6.59
CA LYS A 164 14.98 15.30 6.70
C LYS A 164 15.38 14.75 5.33
N GLU A 165 16.66 14.89 4.99
CA GLU A 165 17.25 14.27 3.80
C GLU A 165 17.55 12.81 4.09
N GLN A 166 16.90 11.89 3.39
CA GLN A 166 17.15 10.47 3.53
C GLN A 166 16.79 9.73 2.24
N PRO A 167 17.49 8.62 1.93
CA PRO A 167 17.15 7.82 0.77
C PRO A 167 15.76 7.19 0.94
N VAL A 168 14.99 7.19 -0.15
CA VAL A 168 13.75 6.43 -0.29
C VAL A 168 13.97 5.38 -1.38
N SER A 169 13.26 4.24 -1.31
CA SER A 169 13.34 3.24 -2.38
C SER A 169 12.84 3.82 -3.69
N ASP A 170 13.34 3.31 -4.82
CA ASP A 170 12.92 3.73 -6.16
C ASP A 170 11.42 3.53 -6.42
N THR A 171 10.80 2.52 -5.80
CA THR A 171 9.35 2.29 -5.80
C THR A 171 8.54 3.36 -5.05
N MET A 172 9.21 4.26 -4.34
CA MET A 172 8.59 5.33 -3.55
C MET A 172 8.92 6.70 -4.16
N THR A 173 8.10 7.69 -3.85
CA THR A 173 8.33 9.10 -4.15
C THR A 173 7.92 9.94 -2.96
N ILE A 174 8.50 11.12 -2.83
CA ILE A 174 8.16 12.07 -1.78
C ILE A 174 7.19 13.08 -2.38
N VAL A 175 6.02 13.23 -1.74
CA VAL A 175 4.89 14.02 -2.25
C VAL A 175 4.51 15.11 -1.26
N ASN A 176 4.50 16.37 -1.70
CA ASN A 176 4.10 17.50 -0.86
C ASN A 176 2.57 17.61 -0.70
N LEU A 177 2.09 18.58 0.08
CA LEU A 177 0.64 18.78 0.31
C LEU A 177 -0.16 19.19 -0.94
N GLN A 178 0.51 19.64 -2.01
CA GLN A 178 -0.12 19.96 -3.29
C GLN A 178 -0.10 18.76 -4.27
N GLY A 179 0.40 17.60 -3.83
CA GLY A 179 0.53 16.43 -4.69
C GLY A 179 1.71 16.47 -5.66
N LYS A 180 2.62 17.45 -5.55
CA LYS A 180 3.88 17.50 -6.31
C LYS A 180 4.77 16.34 -5.87
N VAL A 181 5.26 15.58 -6.84
CA VAL A 181 6.12 14.42 -6.64
C VAL A 181 7.59 14.78 -6.66
N ASP A 182 8.43 13.81 -6.30
CA ASP A 182 9.89 13.87 -6.39
C ASP A 182 10.50 15.04 -5.61
N CYS A 183 9.83 15.41 -4.52
CA CYS A 183 10.39 16.31 -3.51
C CYS A 183 11.65 15.70 -2.89
N LYS A 184 12.59 16.55 -2.46
CA LYS A 184 13.88 16.10 -1.95
C LYS A 184 13.84 15.58 -0.51
N TYR A 185 13.00 16.17 0.34
CA TYR A 185 13.06 15.95 1.79
C TYR A 185 11.85 15.21 2.34
N VAL A 186 12.06 14.29 3.29
CA VAL A 186 10.95 13.61 3.97
C VAL A 186 10.51 14.43 5.17
N VAL A 187 9.22 14.74 5.27
CA VAL A 187 8.64 15.38 6.46
C VAL A 187 8.62 14.39 7.62
N SER A 188 9.21 14.80 8.73
CA SER A 188 9.33 14.03 9.97
C SER A 188 8.74 14.82 11.14
N PHE A 189 8.00 14.14 12.01
CA PHE A 189 7.32 14.74 13.16
C PHE A 189 8.17 14.51 14.41
N GLN A 190 8.65 15.58 15.03
CA GLN A 190 9.65 15.53 16.10
C GLN A 190 9.27 16.45 17.26
N TYR A 191 9.66 16.12 18.49
CA TYR A 191 9.42 16.99 19.66
C TYR A 191 10.60 17.91 20.00
N SER A 192 11.56 18.00 19.08
CA SER A 192 12.76 18.81 19.22
C SER A 192 13.24 19.17 17.83
N TYR A 193 13.65 20.43 17.69
CA TYR A 193 14.34 20.87 16.49
C TYR A 193 15.65 20.12 16.26
N LYS A 194 16.37 19.72 17.32
CA LYS A 194 17.64 18.98 17.22
C LYS A 194 17.41 17.46 17.27
N PRO A 195 18.25 16.66 16.59
CA PRO A 195 18.17 15.21 16.68
C PRO A 195 18.46 14.76 18.12
N THR A 196 17.58 13.94 18.69
CA THR A 196 17.72 13.44 20.06
C THR A 196 18.83 12.42 20.23
N ARG A 197 19.29 11.79 19.13
CA ARG A 197 20.37 10.81 19.13
C ARG A 197 21.33 11.07 17.96
N PRO A 198 22.66 10.92 18.14
CA PRO A 198 23.65 11.17 17.09
C PRO A 198 23.39 10.38 15.80
N LYS A 199 22.90 9.13 15.90
CA LYS A 199 22.56 8.29 14.74
C LYS A 199 21.45 8.85 13.84
N PHE A 200 20.68 9.83 14.32
CA PHE A 200 19.64 10.50 13.55
C PHE A 200 20.08 11.85 12.97
N ALA A 201 21.30 12.31 13.27
CA ALA A 201 21.80 13.60 12.81
C ALA A 201 22.05 13.64 11.29
N THR A 202 22.30 12.49 10.67
CA THR A 202 22.48 12.40 9.21
C THR A 202 21.20 12.86 8.49
N GLY A 203 21.37 13.82 7.59
CA GLY A 203 20.29 14.40 6.80
C GLY A 203 19.40 15.40 7.56
N TRP A 204 19.72 15.69 8.82
CA TRP A 204 19.00 16.69 9.61
C TRP A 204 19.31 18.12 9.09
N PRO A 205 18.35 19.06 9.13
CA PRO A 205 18.62 20.46 8.82
C PRO A 205 19.63 21.10 9.77
N SER A 206 20.44 22.02 9.26
CA SER A 206 21.52 22.67 10.03
C SER A 206 21.00 23.74 10.99
N SER A 207 19.90 24.42 10.65
CA SER A 207 19.24 25.44 11.46
C SER A 207 17.72 25.52 11.19
N PRO A 208 16.91 26.11 12.10
CA PRO A 208 15.48 26.28 11.87
C PRO A 208 15.16 26.95 10.53
N GLU A 209 15.99 27.88 10.08
CA GLU A 209 15.86 28.58 8.80
C GLU A 209 16.15 27.64 7.60
N ASP A 210 17.18 26.78 7.71
CA ASP A 210 17.44 25.71 6.74
C ASP A 210 16.25 24.74 6.69
N ASN A 211 15.68 24.37 7.84
CA ASN A 211 14.49 23.52 7.90
C ASN A 211 13.30 24.15 7.16
N MET A 212 13.00 25.43 7.39
CA MET A 212 11.92 26.14 6.69
C MET A 212 12.14 26.15 5.18
N THR A 213 13.39 26.34 4.73
CA THR A 213 13.74 26.29 3.30
C THR A 213 13.52 24.89 2.73
N ARG A 214 13.94 23.84 3.45
CA ARG A 214 13.76 22.45 3.02
C ARG A 214 12.31 22.00 3.01
N LEU A 215 11.49 22.49 3.95
CA LEU A 215 10.05 22.17 4.01
C LEU A 215 9.30 22.56 2.74
N ALA A 216 9.77 23.57 2.00
CA ALA A 216 9.20 23.97 0.71
C ALA A 216 9.32 22.87 -0.38
N ASP A 217 10.30 21.97 -0.24
CA ASP A 217 10.48 20.79 -1.11
C ASP A 217 10.48 19.50 -0.29
N ALA A 218 9.66 19.47 0.76
CA ALA A 218 9.45 18.29 1.58
C ALA A 218 8.08 17.65 1.35
N GLY A 219 7.97 16.36 1.65
CA GLY A 219 6.72 15.64 1.53
C GLY A 219 6.61 14.35 2.32
N TYR A 220 5.48 13.68 2.14
CA TYR A 220 5.24 12.33 2.61
C TYR A 220 5.82 11.31 1.63
N VAL A 221 6.41 10.24 2.16
CA VAL A 221 6.80 9.09 1.33
C VAL A 221 5.53 8.34 0.91
N LYS A 222 5.34 8.18 -0.40
CA LYS A 222 4.20 7.50 -1.01
C LYS A 222 4.67 6.53 -2.08
N ASP A 223 3.91 5.45 -2.28
CA ASP A 223 4.17 4.49 -3.35
C ASP A 223 4.03 5.17 -4.73
N ARG A 224 4.96 4.91 -5.65
CA ARG A 224 4.88 5.41 -7.02
C ARG A 224 3.66 4.87 -7.77
N MET A 225 3.11 3.75 -7.33
CA MET A 225 2.09 2.94 -8.01
C MET A 225 2.57 2.42 -9.37
N VAL A 226 3.89 2.37 -9.56
CA VAL A 226 4.55 1.91 -10.79
C VAL A 226 5.28 0.60 -10.47
N PRO A 227 5.00 -0.50 -11.20
CA PRO A 227 5.65 -1.77 -10.93
C PRO A 227 7.14 -1.68 -11.20
N LYS A 228 7.94 -2.26 -10.29
CA LYS A 228 9.36 -2.52 -10.50
C LYS A 228 9.53 -3.93 -11.05
N CYS A 229 10.28 -4.05 -12.13
CA CYS A 229 10.60 -5.31 -12.75
C CYS A 229 11.62 -6.07 -11.90
N HIS A 230 11.28 -7.25 -11.40
CA HIS A 230 12.22 -8.08 -10.65
C HIS A 230 13.26 -8.81 -11.53
N ASN A 231 13.28 -8.57 -12.85
CA ASN A 231 14.32 -9.07 -13.74
C ASN A 231 15.44 -8.03 -13.89
N CYS A 232 15.09 -6.83 -14.39
CA CYS A 232 16.03 -5.75 -14.70
C CYS A 232 16.08 -4.60 -13.68
N ASP A 233 15.24 -4.63 -12.64
CA ASP A 233 15.12 -3.59 -11.62
C ASP A 233 14.66 -2.21 -12.12
N GLU A 234 14.19 -2.10 -13.37
CA GLU A 234 13.59 -0.88 -13.91
C GLU A 234 12.09 -0.76 -13.55
N LEU A 235 11.60 0.48 -13.51
CA LEU A 235 10.19 0.79 -13.30
C LEU A 235 9.39 0.77 -14.62
N GLY A 236 8.09 0.50 -14.52
CA GLY A 236 7.12 0.64 -15.63
C GLY A 236 6.58 -0.68 -16.15
N HIS A 237 7.23 -1.80 -15.84
CA HIS A 237 6.80 -3.12 -16.27
C HIS A 237 7.08 -4.19 -15.20
N VAL A 238 6.46 -5.36 -15.37
CA VAL A 238 6.74 -6.56 -14.57
C VAL A 238 7.63 -7.51 -15.36
N ALA A 239 8.36 -8.41 -14.70
CA ALA A 239 9.32 -9.30 -15.36
C ALA A 239 8.75 -10.13 -16.53
N LYS A 240 7.46 -10.48 -16.48
CA LYS A 240 6.77 -11.18 -17.56
C LYS A 240 6.84 -10.42 -18.90
N ASN A 241 6.85 -9.09 -18.85
CA ASN A 241 6.89 -8.20 -20.00
C ASN A 241 8.24 -7.47 -20.08
N CYS A 242 9.30 -8.00 -19.45
CA CYS A 242 10.61 -7.39 -19.51
C CYS A 242 11.21 -7.54 -20.91
N PRO A 243 11.73 -6.44 -21.52
CA PRO A 243 12.37 -6.51 -22.82
C PRO A 243 13.79 -7.07 -22.76
N GLN A 244 14.38 -7.11 -21.57
CA GLN A 244 15.73 -7.64 -21.35
C GLN A 244 15.70 -9.16 -21.22
N GLU A 245 16.83 -9.79 -21.52
CA GLU A 245 17.00 -11.23 -21.32
C GLU A 245 16.72 -11.62 -19.86
N LYS A 246 16.15 -12.80 -19.68
CA LYS A 246 15.85 -13.30 -18.33
C LYS A 246 17.16 -13.59 -17.62
N VAL A 247 17.38 -12.90 -16.51
CA VAL A 247 18.53 -13.13 -15.64
C VAL A 247 18.24 -14.38 -14.82
N GLU A 248 19.06 -15.41 -14.99
CA GLU A 248 19.02 -16.58 -14.12
C GLU A 248 19.49 -16.16 -12.72
N ARG A 249 18.55 -16.17 -11.76
CA ARG A 249 18.84 -15.99 -10.35
C ARG A 249 18.86 -17.37 -9.71
N GLU A 250 19.91 -17.66 -8.95
CA GLU A 250 20.00 -18.91 -8.20
C GLU A 250 18.76 -19.03 -7.29
N LYS A 251 18.00 -20.11 -7.48
CA LYS A 251 16.90 -20.44 -6.56
C LYS A 251 17.53 -20.74 -5.21
N LEU A 252 17.32 -19.84 -4.24
CA LEU A 252 17.71 -20.09 -2.86
C LEU A 252 17.05 -21.38 -2.39
N GLU A 253 17.87 -22.34 -1.97
CA GLU A 253 17.41 -23.62 -1.45
C GLU A 253 16.67 -23.37 -0.13
N ILE A 254 15.35 -23.59 -0.14
CA ILE A 254 14.54 -23.43 1.06
C ILE A 254 14.57 -24.70 1.87
N LYS A 255 14.95 -24.54 3.14
CA LYS A 255 14.98 -25.60 4.15
C LYS A 255 13.68 -25.57 4.96
N CYS A 256 12.98 -26.70 5.01
CA CYS A 256 11.78 -26.83 5.81
C CYS A 256 12.10 -26.65 7.30
N ASN A 257 11.41 -25.72 7.96
CA ASN A 257 11.66 -25.45 9.38
C ASN A 257 11.27 -26.61 10.30
N ASN A 258 10.42 -27.53 9.85
CA ASN A 258 9.98 -28.70 10.59
C ASN A 258 10.96 -29.87 10.46
N CYS A 259 11.09 -30.48 9.27
CA CYS A 259 11.92 -31.68 9.07
C CYS A 259 13.37 -31.39 8.67
N LYS A 260 13.74 -30.12 8.42
CA LYS A 260 15.08 -29.71 7.99
C LYS A 260 15.50 -30.21 6.60
N GLU A 261 14.62 -30.91 5.89
CA GLU A 261 14.85 -31.27 4.49
C GLU A 261 14.67 -30.04 3.57
N VAL A 262 15.31 -30.09 2.41
CA VAL A 262 15.28 -29.03 1.40
C VAL A 262 14.13 -29.24 0.41
N GLY A 263 13.68 -28.17 -0.23
CA GLY A 263 12.79 -28.25 -1.40
C GLY A 263 11.29 -28.25 -1.13
N HIS A 264 10.83 -28.00 0.10
CA HIS A 264 9.41 -27.80 0.42
C HIS A 264 9.18 -26.82 1.59
N TYR A 265 7.97 -26.28 1.68
CA TYR A 265 7.46 -25.53 2.82
C TYR A 265 6.66 -26.45 3.75
N ILE A 266 6.54 -26.06 5.02
CA ILE A 266 5.73 -26.79 6.02
C ILE A 266 4.28 -26.99 5.57
N ARG A 267 3.75 -26.06 4.76
CA ARG A 267 2.37 -26.05 4.26
C ARG A 267 2.15 -26.91 3.01
N ASP A 268 3.21 -27.47 2.44
CA ASP A 268 3.11 -28.37 1.28
C ASP A 268 2.65 -29.79 1.68
N TRP A 269 2.35 -29.99 2.98
CA TRP A 269 1.87 -31.23 3.60
C TRP A 269 0.58 -30.98 4.40
#